data_AF-A0A925CCM9-F1
#
_entry.id   AF-A0A925CCM9-F1
#
_cell.length_a   1.000
_cell.length_b   1.000
_cell.length_c   1.000
_cell.angle_alpha   90.00
_cell.angle_beta   90.00
_cell.angle_gamma   90.00
#
_symmetry.space_group_name_H-M   'P 1'
#
loop_
_entity.id
_entity.type
_entity.pdbx_description
1 polymer ?
#
loop_
_entity_poly.entity_id
_entity_poly.type
_entity_poly.pdbx_seq_one_letter_code
_entity_poly.pdbx_strand_id
1 'polypeptide(L)'
;MVNPTGFRLGNHTFITPVENGDPDRVSQEDRAPIEKAPPPGWLTGCVAKVDADDGPSMSLVSGDFCGHGEPTYTVFDIELDGSREVELVVHGEGGDSDDEDDDDGDDEADGDPGAVLLVLARRARSKGPWTVLYDAAWLDGTGIAACPKVPELVAAEEVDFESEEDERYHVAIGLEYPCDATSAEDVSWLTIVMTPVAGEGQGEIYSVADMEMA
;
A
#
# COMPACT_ATOMS: atom_id res chain seq x y z
N MET A 1 16.52 28.71 11.68
CA MET A 1 16.06 28.23 12.99
C MET A 1 15.35 26.92 12.73
N VAL A 2 15.92 25.80 13.19
CA VAL A 2 15.30 24.47 13.07
C VAL A 2 14.05 24.50 13.96
N ASN A 3 12.89 24.12 13.42
CA ASN A 3 11.67 24.05 14.20
C ASN A 3 11.84 22.90 15.21
N PRO A 4 11.97 23.16 16.52
CA PRO A 4 12.35 22.13 17.48
C PRO A 4 11.24 21.09 17.74
N THR A 5 10.08 21.25 17.11
CA THR A 5 8.88 20.47 17.38
C THR A 5 8.69 19.26 16.47
N GLY A 6 9.56 19.05 15.47
CA GLY A 6 9.43 17.91 14.55
C GLY A 6 8.16 17.93 13.68
N PHE A 7 7.96 16.88 12.90
CA PHE A 7 6.71 16.58 12.19
C PHE A 7 5.87 15.62 13.04
N ARG A 8 4.57 15.87 13.14
CA ARG A 8 3.66 15.03 13.93
C ARG A 8 2.65 14.36 13.02
N LEU A 9 2.61 13.03 13.05
CA LEU A 9 1.64 12.19 12.37
C LEU A 9 0.88 11.41 13.44
N GLY A 10 -0.41 11.71 13.62
CA GLY A 10 -1.21 11.07 14.66
C GLY A 10 -0.62 11.19 16.07
N ASN A 11 -0.36 10.04 16.70
CA ASN A 11 0.28 9.94 18.01
C ASN A 11 1.82 9.93 17.95
N HIS A 12 2.43 9.84 16.77
CA HIS A 12 3.87 9.81 16.58
C HIS A 12 4.45 11.20 16.27
N THR A 13 5.67 11.46 16.72
CA THR A 13 6.42 12.70 16.39
C THR A 13 7.77 12.32 15.78
N PHE A 14 7.90 12.57 14.48
CA PHE A 14 9.15 12.48 13.74
C PHE A 14 10.03 13.65 14.16
N ILE A 15 11.20 13.33 14.68
CA ILE A 15 12.18 14.31 15.14
C ILE A 15 13.18 14.47 14.01
N THR A 16 13.49 15.71 13.62
CA THR A 16 14.56 15.99 12.67
C THR A 16 15.83 15.25 13.12
N PRO A 17 16.43 14.39 12.29
CA PRO A 17 17.59 13.62 12.70
C PRO A 17 18.67 14.56 13.21
N VAL A 18 19.16 14.32 14.43
CA VAL A 18 20.35 14.98 14.94
C VAL A 18 21.56 14.20 14.39
N GLU A 19 21.84 14.32 13.10
CA GLU A 19 22.94 13.68 12.34
C GLU A 19 23.06 12.14 12.41
N ASN A 20 22.53 11.45 13.42
CA ASN A 20 22.47 10.01 13.58
C ASN A 20 21.25 9.67 14.44
N GLY A 21 20.22 9.06 13.86
CA GLY A 21 19.11 8.49 14.64
C GLY A 21 19.62 7.43 15.62
N ASP A 22 18.94 7.27 16.75
CA ASP A 22 19.27 6.22 17.73
C ASP A 22 19.02 4.83 17.11
N PRO A 23 20.05 3.96 16.98
CA PRO A 23 19.92 2.64 16.38
C PRO A 23 19.00 1.68 17.17
N ASP A 24 18.70 1.98 18.44
CA ASP A 24 17.73 1.19 19.22
C ASP A 24 16.27 1.49 18.83
N ARG A 25 16.03 2.51 17.97
CA ARG A 25 14.68 2.81 17.43
C ARG A 25 14.15 1.75 16.48
N VAL A 26 15.02 0.88 15.96
CA VAL A 26 14.69 -0.14 14.94
C VAL A 26 14.37 -1.51 15.58
N SER A 27 14.15 -1.55 16.90
CA SER A 27 13.68 -2.73 17.62
C SER A 27 12.34 -3.19 17.04
N GLN A 28 12.32 -4.34 16.36
CA GLN A 28 11.08 -4.96 15.85
C GLN A 28 10.08 -5.25 16.97
N GLU A 29 10.53 -5.39 18.22
CA GLU A 29 9.69 -5.70 19.38
C GLU A 29 8.75 -4.55 19.77
N ASP A 30 9.02 -3.31 19.31
CA ASP A 30 8.22 -2.12 19.58
C ASP A 30 7.43 -1.62 18.35
N ARG A 31 7.37 -2.40 17.27
CA ARG A 31 6.61 -2.06 16.05
C ARG A 31 5.12 -1.98 16.36
N ALA A 32 4.55 -0.78 16.21
CA ALA A 32 3.12 -0.55 16.34
C ALA A 32 2.64 0.49 15.33
N PRO A 33 1.38 0.38 14.84
CA PRO A 33 0.83 1.38 13.93
C PRO A 33 0.74 2.76 14.59
N ILE A 34 1.03 3.81 13.83
CA ILE A 34 0.83 5.21 14.20
C ILE A 34 -0.67 5.48 14.31
N GLU A 35 -1.20 5.42 15.52
CA GLU A 35 -2.62 5.68 15.74
C GLU A 35 -2.99 7.10 15.34
N LYS A 36 -4.16 7.24 14.69
CA LYS A 36 -4.74 8.53 14.28
C LYS A 36 -3.88 9.29 13.27
N ALA A 37 -2.98 8.60 12.56
CA ALA A 37 -2.35 9.16 11.37
C ALA A 37 -3.45 9.59 10.38
N PRO A 38 -3.46 10.84 9.90
CA PRO A 38 -4.27 11.17 8.73
C PRO A 38 -3.74 10.40 7.51
N PRO A 39 -4.61 10.01 6.55
CA PRO A 39 -4.13 9.47 5.29
C PRO A 39 -3.29 10.51 4.53
N PRO A 40 -2.33 10.06 3.70
CA PRO A 40 -1.72 10.89 2.68
C PRO A 40 -2.76 11.54 1.76
N GLY A 41 -2.36 12.60 1.06
CA GLY A 41 -3.23 13.37 0.18
C GLY A 41 -3.95 12.52 -0.86
N TRP A 42 -3.24 11.59 -1.49
CA TRP A 42 -3.81 10.68 -2.50
C TRP A 42 -4.81 9.64 -1.96
N LEU A 43 -4.83 9.40 -0.65
CA LEU A 43 -5.82 8.55 0.03
C LEU A 43 -6.93 9.35 0.73
N THR A 44 -6.88 10.68 0.67
CA THR A 44 -7.84 11.52 1.37
C THR A 44 -9.27 11.30 0.86
N GLY A 45 -10.15 10.84 1.75
CA GLY A 45 -11.55 10.53 1.42
C GLY A 45 -11.78 9.10 0.91
N CYS A 46 -10.73 8.29 0.80
CA CYS A 46 -10.77 6.91 0.31
C CYS A 46 -10.52 5.86 1.41
N VAL A 47 -10.44 6.29 2.67
CA VAL A 47 -10.08 5.41 3.79
C VAL A 47 -11.16 5.39 4.87
N ALA A 48 -11.32 4.23 5.48
CA ALA A 48 -12.11 4.04 6.69
C ALA A 48 -11.23 3.90 7.92
N LYS A 49 -11.88 3.89 9.09
CA LYS A 49 -11.24 3.49 10.34
C LYS A 49 -10.84 2.01 10.25
N VAL A 50 -9.57 1.73 10.54
CA VAL A 50 -9.02 0.38 10.69
C VAL A 50 -9.90 -0.45 11.63
N ASP A 51 -10.29 -1.63 11.16
CA ASP A 51 -10.89 -2.68 11.96
C ASP A 51 -9.82 -3.72 12.29
N ALA A 52 -9.20 -3.57 13.46
CA ALA A 52 -8.10 -4.44 13.88
C ALA A 52 -8.57 -5.85 14.29
N ASP A 53 -9.88 -6.05 14.43
CA ASP A 53 -10.47 -7.31 14.88
C ASP A 53 -11.04 -8.14 13.70
N ASP A 54 -11.25 -7.52 12.53
CA ASP A 54 -11.83 -8.16 11.35
C ASP A 54 -11.43 -7.43 10.05
N GLY A 55 -11.14 -8.19 8.99
CA GLY A 55 -10.87 -7.65 7.67
C GLY A 55 -9.39 -7.57 7.26
N PRO A 56 -9.11 -6.91 6.11
CA PRO A 56 -7.82 -6.97 5.42
C PRO A 56 -6.70 -6.25 6.19
N SER A 57 -7.01 -5.27 7.04
CA SER A 57 -6.01 -4.56 7.83
C SER A 57 -5.45 -5.38 8.99
N MET A 58 -6.11 -6.47 9.40
CA MET A 58 -5.63 -7.33 10.49
C MET A 58 -4.23 -7.91 10.18
N SER A 59 -3.99 -8.35 8.94
CA SER A 59 -2.68 -8.87 8.51
C SER A 59 -1.60 -7.80 8.42
N LEU A 60 -1.99 -6.53 8.32
CA LEU A 60 -1.07 -5.40 8.32
C LEU A 60 -0.79 -4.94 9.76
N VAL A 61 -1.80 -4.88 10.63
CA VAL A 61 -1.64 -4.41 12.02
C VAL A 61 -0.74 -5.34 12.85
N SER A 62 -0.63 -6.63 12.52
CA SER A 62 0.32 -7.53 13.18
C SER A 62 1.79 -7.15 12.92
N GLY A 63 2.07 -6.31 11.91
CA GLY A 63 3.42 -5.94 11.52
C GLY A 63 4.16 -7.04 10.75
N ASP A 64 3.45 -8.10 10.35
CA ASP A 64 4.01 -9.22 9.57
C ASP A 64 4.21 -8.86 8.08
N PHE A 65 3.67 -7.73 7.63
CA PHE A 65 3.89 -7.22 6.28
C PHE A 65 5.27 -6.55 6.21
N CYS A 66 6.20 -7.14 5.49
CA CYS A 66 7.59 -6.69 5.44
C CYS A 66 7.85 -5.88 4.17
N GLY A 67 8.29 -4.65 4.37
CA GLY A 67 9.20 -3.97 3.45
C GLY A 67 10.58 -3.84 4.09
N HIS A 68 10.77 -2.85 4.96
CA HIS A 68 12.11 -2.37 5.32
C HIS A 68 12.45 -2.48 6.80
N GLY A 69 11.54 -3.00 7.63
CA GLY A 69 11.82 -3.12 9.07
C GLY A 69 11.66 -1.79 9.82
N GLU A 70 11.14 -0.73 9.18
CA GLU A 70 10.89 0.56 9.84
C GLU A 70 9.95 0.41 11.05
N PRO A 71 10.27 1.00 12.20
CA PRO A 71 9.42 0.91 13.41
C PRO A 71 8.11 1.69 13.26
N THR A 72 8.04 2.59 12.27
CA THR A 72 6.97 3.57 12.08
C THR A 72 6.16 3.28 10.84
N TYR A 73 4.93 2.81 11.03
CA TYR A 73 3.99 2.54 9.94
C TYR A 73 2.58 2.95 10.31
N THR A 74 1.69 3.08 9.33
CA THR A 74 0.25 3.20 9.54
C THR A 74 -0.48 2.23 8.62
N VAL A 75 -1.73 1.93 8.96
CA VAL A 75 -2.60 1.07 8.17
C VAL A 75 -3.92 1.80 7.92
N PHE A 76 -4.48 1.62 6.74
CA PHE A 76 -5.80 2.13 6.36
C PHE A 76 -6.62 1.04 5.70
N ASP A 77 -7.88 0.88 6.10
CA ASP A 77 -8.85 0.17 5.27
C ASP A 77 -9.35 1.12 4.18
N ILE A 78 -9.57 0.60 2.96
CA ILE A 78 -10.12 1.38 1.85
C ILE A 78 -11.64 1.39 1.94
N GLU A 79 -12.20 2.59 1.80
CA GLU A 79 -13.63 2.82 1.70
C GLU A 79 -13.90 3.88 0.63
N LEU A 80 -14.57 3.45 -0.44
CA LEU A 80 -14.89 4.29 -1.58
C LEU A 80 -16.40 4.57 -1.61
N ASP A 81 -16.76 5.86 -1.59
CA ASP A 81 -18.16 6.32 -1.54
C ASP A 81 -19.00 5.65 -0.42
N GLY A 82 -18.39 5.44 0.75
CA GLY A 82 -19.02 4.82 1.92
C GLY A 82 -19.17 3.30 1.82
N SER A 83 -18.46 2.63 0.90
CA SER A 83 -18.45 1.18 0.73
C SER A 83 -17.04 0.63 0.95
N ARG A 84 -16.92 -0.39 1.80
CA ARG A 84 -15.69 -1.18 1.99
C ARG A 84 -15.51 -2.27 0.94
N GLU A 85 -16.59 -2.66 0.28
CA GLU A 85 -16.53 -3.56 -0.87
C GLU A 85 -16.13 -2.76 -2.11
N VAL A 86 -15.00 -3.15 -2.72
CA VAL A 86 -14.45 -2.54 -3.93
C VAL A 86 -14.23 -3.59 -5.01
N GLU A 87 -14.27 -3.13 -6.26
CA GLU A 87 -13.70 -3.84 -7.41
C GLU A 87 -12.26 -3.35 -7.59
N LEU A 88 -11.38 -4.23 -8.06
CA LEU A 88 -9.96 -3.94 -8.22
C LEU A 88 -9.47 -4.31 -9.61
N VAL A 89 -8.49 -3.56 -10.07
CA VAL A 89 -7.63 -3.91 -11.20
C VAL A 89 -6.20 -3.78 -10.73
N VAL A 90 -5.45 -4.87 -10.81
CA VAL A 90 -4.00 -4.92 -10.54
C VAL A 90 -3.31 -5.15 -11.87
N HIS A 91 -2.43 -4.23 -12.25
CA HIS A 91 -1.58 -4.34 -13.43
C HIS A 91 -0.15 -4.53 -12.95
N GLY A 92 0.54 -5.55 -13.46
CA GLY A 92 1.96 -5.76 -13.25
C GLY A 92 2.70 -5.94 -14.57
N GLU A 93 4.04 -5.94 -14.51
CA GLU A 93 4.83 -6.46 -15.62
C GLU A 93 4.47 -7.94 -15.76
N GLY A 94 3.64 -8.24 -16.76
CA GLY A 94 3.34 -9.61 -17.13
C GLY A 94 4.67 -10.31 -17.37
N GLY A 95 5.04 -11.22 -16.48
CA GLY A 95 5.89 -12.31 -16.87
C GLY A 95 5.09 -13.10 -17.90
N ASP A 96 5.18 -12.69 -19.16
CA ASP A 96 4.87 -13.57 -20.29
C ASP A 96 5.89 -14.71 -20.21
N SER A 97 5.72 -15.62 -19.25
CA SER A 97 6.35 -16.93 -19.26
C SER A 97 5.58 -17.77 -20.29
N ASP A 98 5.60 -17.31 -21.54
CA ASP A 98 5.35 -18.13 -22.73
C ASP A 98 6.55 -19.06 -23.00
N ASP A 99 7.32 -19.41 -21.95
CA ASP A 99 8.32 -20.46 -21.98
C ASP A 99 7.57 -21.81 -21.94
N GLU A 100 7.04 -22.20 -23.10
CA GLU A 100 6.70 -23.59 -23.46
C GLU A 100 7.97 -24.48 -23.54
N ASP A 101 8.98 -24.23 -22.71
CA ASP A 101 10.17 -25.07 -22.65
C ASP A 101 9.95 -26.16 -21.58
N ASP A 102 9.50 -27.31 -22.08
CA ASP A 102 9.59 -28.62 -21.44
C ASP A 102 11.01 -28.83 -20.85
N ASP A 103 11.24 -28.50 -19.58
CA ASP A 103 12.44 -28.96 -18.85
C ASP A 103 12.05 -29.69 -17.57
N ASP A 104 12.32 -31.00 -17.57
CA ASP A 104 12.03 -32.00 -16.53
C ASP A 104 12.93 -31.84 -15.27
N GLY A 105 13.06 -30.60 -14.76
CA GLY A 105 13.88 -30.29 -13.60
C GLY A 105 13.03 -29.81 -12.43
N ASP A 106 13.05 -30.55 -11.31
CA ASP A 106 12.54 -30.13 -10.00
C ASP A 106 13.19 -28.81 -9.55
N ASP A 107 12.73 -27.67 -10.05
CA ASP A 107 13.05 -26.35 -9.53
C ASP A 107 11.79 -25.78 -8.87
N GLU A 108 11.86 -25.59 -7.56
CA GLU A 108 10.79 -24.96 -6.80
C GLU A 108 10.55 -23.56 -7.35
N ALA A 109 9.43 -23.42 -8.06
CA ALA A 109 8.94 -22.17 -8.61
C ALA A 109 8.53 -21.23 -7.47
N ASP A 110 9.53 -20.59 -6.85
CA ASP A 110 9.35 -19.29 -6.21
C ASP A 110 9.09 -18.29 -7.35
N GLY A 111 7.89 -18.36 -7.92
CA GLY A 111 7.44 -17.45 -8.97
C GLY A 111 7.47 -16.04 -8.40
N ASP A 112 8.43 -15.24 -8.85
CA ASP A 112 8.52 -13.82 -8.53
C ASP A 112 7.20 -13.18 -8.96
N PRO A 113 6.36 -12.69 -8.02
CA PRO A 113 5.12 -12.04 -8.37
C PRO A 113 5.51 -10.78 -9.14
N GLY A 114 5.39 -10.82 -10.47
CA GLY A 114 5.88 -9.77 -11.36
C GLY A 114 5.54 -8.36 -10.84
N ALA A 115 6.46 -7.42 -11.05
CA ALA A 115 6.40 -6.09 -10.45
C ALA A 115 5.02 -5.44 -10.67
N VAL A 116 4.31 -5.14 -9.58
CA VAL A 116 3.03 -4.42 -9.64
C VAL A 116 3.30 -3.00 -10.13
N LEU A 117 2.65 -2.60 -11.22
CA LEU A 117 2.80 -1.30 -11.86
C LEU A 117 1.66 -0.33 -11.52
N LEU A 118 0.43 -0.82 -11.37
CA LEU A 118 -0.74 0.03 -11.15
C LEU A 118 -1.81 -0.74 -10.39
N VAL A 119 -2.37 -0.13 -9.35
CA VAL A 119 -3.52 -0.67 -8.61
C VAL A 119 -4.64 0.36 -8.65
N LEU A 120 -5.76 -0.03 -9.25
CA LEU A 120 -6.98 0.78 -9.34
C LEU A 120 -8.09 0.14 -8.50
N ALA A 121 -8.87 0.97 -7.82
CA ALA A 121 -10.05 0.54 -7.08
C ALA A 121 -11.27 1.40 -7.41
N ARG A 122 -12.44 0.79 -7.48
CA ARG A 122 -13.70 1.53 -7.46
C ARG A 122 -14.67 0.87 -6.53
N ARG A 123 -15.67 1.62 -6.06
CA ARG A 123 -16.78 1.05 -5.30
C ARG A 123 -17.40 -0.12 -6.07
N ALA A 124 -17.62 -1.25 -5.39
CA ALA A 124 -18.23 -2.42 -6.01
C ALA A 124 -19.59 -2.08 -6.64
N ARG A 125 -19.81 -2.60 -7.85
CA ARG A 125 -20.99 -2.42 -8.71
C ARG A 125 -21.25 -0.96 -9.10
N SER A 126 -20.24 -0.11 -8.99
CA SER A 126 -20.30 1.27 -9.45
C SER A 126 -19.92 1.38 -10.92
N LYS A 127 -20.49 2.38 -11.60
CA LYS A 127 -20.04 2.84 -12.92
C LYS A 127 -19.20 4.12 -12.83
N GLY A 128 -18.80 4.48 -11.62
CA GLY A 128 -17.99 5.65 -11.33
C GLY A 128 -16.54 5.48 -11.78
N PRO A 129 -15.74 6.55 -11.63
CA PRO A 129 -14.32 6.49 -11.94
C PRO A 129 -13.59 5.50 -11.02
N TRP A 130 -12.43 5.04 -11.50
CA TRP A 130 -11.47 4.29 -10.72
C TRP A 130 -10.57 5.24 -9.95
N THR A 131 -10.30 4.92 -8.69
CA THR A 131 -9.33 5.61 -7.84
C THR A 131 -8.00 4.88 -7.95
N VAL A 132 -6.93 5.63 -8.20
CA VAL A 132 -5.57 5.07 -8.19
C VAL A 132 -5.14 4.85 -6.74
N LEU A 133 -4.91 3.59 -6.36
CA LEU A 133 -4.38 3.21 -5.05
C LEU A 133 -2.85 3.08 -5.06
N TYR A 134 -2.25 2.85 -6.22
CA TYR A 134 -0.81 2.84 -6.42
C TYR A 134 -0.52 2.99 -7.90
N ASP A 135 0.54 3.72 -8.24
CA ASP A 135 1.11 3.77 -9.59
C ASP A 135 2.64 3.81 -9.48
N ALA A 136 3.32 2.87 -10.12
CA ALA A 136 4.78 2.81 -10.17
C ALA A 136 5.38 4.06 -10.84
N ALA A 137 4.62 4.77 -11.67
CA ALA A 137 5.03 6.06 -12.24
C ALA A 137 5.16 7.16 -11.18
N TRP A 138 4.65 6.96 -9.96
CA TRP A 138 4.94 7.85 -8.84
C TRP A 138 6.39 7.74 -8.38
N LEU A 139 7.05 6.61 -8.61
CA LEU A 139 8.46 6.45 -8.29
C LEU A 139 9.29 7.22 -9.32
N ASP A 140 10.16 8.11 -8.85
CA ASP A 140 11.14 8.69 -9.73
C ASP A 140 12.22 7.66 -10.10
N GLY A 141 13.09 8.00 -11.07
CA GLY A 141 14.18 7.12 -11.48
C GLY A 141 15.24 6.86 -10.39
N THR A 142 15.03 7.35 -9.17
CA THR A 142 15.83 7.07 -7.97
C THR A 142 15.05 6.31 -6.89
N GLY A 143 13.82 5.86 -7.17
CA GLY A 143 12.99 5.10 -6.22
C GLY A 143 12.19 5.98 -5.26
N ILE A 144 12.26 7.31 -5.38
CA ILE A 144 11.57 8.23 -4.48
C ILE A 144 10.15 8.44 -4.99
N ALA A 145 9.16 8.15 -4.16
CA ALA A 145 7.77 8.36 -4.50
C ALA A 145 7.39 9.85 -4.50
N ALA A 146 7.06 10.37 -5.68
CA ALA A 146 6.38 11.64 -5.87
C ALA A 146 4.85 11.44 -5.83
N CYS A 147 4.34 10.91 -4.71
CA CYS A 147 2.91 10.64 -4.55
C CYS A 147 2.06 11.90 -4.81
N PRO A 148 0.89 11.76 -5.45
CA PRO A 148 0.01 12.89 -5.68
C PRO A 148 -0.55 13.41 -4.36
N LYS A 149 -0.84 14.72 -4.31
CA LYS A 149 -1.37 15.38 -3.09
C LYS A 149 -2.89 15.24 -2.94
N VAL A 150 -3.55 14.64 -3.92
CA VAL A 150 -4.98 14.43 -3.99
C VAL A 150 -5.24 13.10 -4.69
N PRO A 151 -6.38 12.44 -4.46
CA PRO A 151 -6.70 11.19 -5.15
C PRO A 151 -6.72 11.39 -6.66
N GLU A 152 -6.05 10.49 -7.38
CA GLU A 152 -6.10 10.44 -8.84
C GLU A 152 -7.26 9.54 -9.27
N LEU A 153 -7.97 10.00 -10.31
CA LEU A 153 -9.16 9.33 -10.85
C LEU A 153 -8.96 9.01 -12.33
N VAL A 154 -9.23 7.76 -12.70
CA VAL A 154 -9.22 7.28 -14.08
C VAL A 154 -10.66 7.04 -14.51
N ALA A 155 -11.03 7.49 -15.72
CA ALA A 155 -12.41 7.30 -16.20
C ALA A 155 -12.70 5.81 -16.41
N ALA A 156 -13.95 5.38 -16.19
CA ALA A 156 -14.32 3.97 -16.29
C ALA A 156 -14.09 3.40 -17.70
N GLU A 157 -14.24 4.24 -18.73
CA GLU A 157 -14.02 3.90 -20.13
C GLU A 157 -12.54 3.86 -20.56
N GLU A 158 -11.62 4.37 -19.73
CA GLU A 158 -10.17 4.33 -20.00
C GLU A 158 -9.54 3.03 -19.48
N VAL A 159 -10.27 2.28 -18.67
CA VAL A 159 -9.85 1.03 -18.03
C VAL A 159 -10.37 -0.11 -18.90
N ASP A 160 -9.58 -0.50 -19.91
CA ASP A 160 -9.89 -1.58 -20.87
C ASP A 160 -9.43 -2.93 -20.29
N PHE A 161 -10.22 -3.50 -19.38
CA PHE A 161 -9.94 -4.81 -18.81
C PHE A 161 -11.20 -5.67 -18.78
N GLU A 162 -11.04 -6.94 -19.14
CA GLU A 162 -12.02 -7.99 -18.89
C GLU A 162 -11.96 -8.35 -17.39
N SER A 163 -12.39 -7.44 -16.51
CA SER A 163 -12.61 -7.81 -15.11
C SER A 163 -13.67 -8.90 -15.09
N GLU A 164 -13.44 -10.01 -14.38
CA GLU A 164 -14.53 -10.91 -14.02
C GLU A 164 -15.53 -10.07 -13.21
N GLU A 165 -16.65 -9.67 -13.84
CA GLU A 165 -17.50 -8.53 -13.46
C GLU A 165 -18.15 -8.62 -12.06
N ASP A 166 -17.80 -9.62 -11.26
CA ASP A 166 -18.39 -9.92 -9.96
C ASP A 166 -17.37 -10.09 -8.81
N GLU A 167 -16.06 -10.00 -9.07
CA GLU A 167 -15.07 -10.08 -8.00
C GLU A 167 -15.05 -8.81 -7.14
N ARG A 168 -15.19 -9.00 -5.83
CA ARG A 168 -15.28 -7.93 -4.85
C ARG A 168 -14.28 -8.20 -3.74
N TYR A 169 -13.64 -7.15 -3.27
CA TYR A 169 -12.60 -7.23 -2.26
C TYR A 169 -12.87 -6.24 -1.13
N HIS A 170 -12.41 -6.60 0.05
CA HIS A 170 -12.01 -5.65 1.07
C HIS A 170 -10.52 -5.38 0.90
N VAL A 171 -10.11 -4.11 1.02
CA VAL A 171 -8.73 -3.71 0.79
C VAL A 171 -8.18 -2.95 1.97
N ALA A 172 -6.93 -3.22 2.32
CA ALA A 172 -6.16 -2.39 3.24
C ALA A 172 -4.83 -2.00 2.63
N ILE A 173 -4.33 -0.84 3.04
CA ILE A 173 -3.02 -0.31 2.65
C ILE A 173 -2.19 -0.08 3.91
N GLY A 174 -0.98 -0.62 3.92
CA GLY A 174 0.05 -0.37 4.92
C GLY A 174 1.09 0.58 4.36
N LEU A 175 1.47 1.60 5.12
CA LEU A 175 2.46 2.59 4.74
C LEU A 175 3.57 2.65 5.80
N GLU A 176 4.83 2.49 5.41
CA GLU A 176 5.97 2.79 6.28
C GLU A 176 6.47 4.21 6.03
N TYR A 177 6.98 4.84 7.09
CA TYR A 177 7.57 6.18 7.04
C TYR A 177 9.02 6.10 7.49
N PRO A 178 9.95 6.80 6.81
CA PRO A 178 11.31 6.90 7.27
C PRO A 178 11.38 7.75 8.54
N CYS A 179 12.45 7.54 9.31
CA CYS A 179 12.61 8.16 10.63
C CYS A 179 12.66 9.69 10.62
N ASP A 180 12.91 10.29 9.45
CA ASP A 180 13.07 11.71 9.21
C ASP A 180 11.92 12.33 8.40
N ALA A 181 10.83 11.58 8.21
CA ALA A 181 9.62 12.06 7.55
C ALA A 181 9.22 13.45 8.07
N THR A 182 8.96 14.35 7.15
CA THR A 182 8.55 15.73 7.38
C THR A 182 7.09 15.98 7.01
N SER A 183 6.46 15.02 6.34
CA SER A 183 5.07 15.07 5.90
C SER A 183 4.41 13.67 5.90
N ALA A 184 3.09 13.62 5.76
CA ALA A 184 2.35 12.37 5.60
C ALA A 184 2.52 11.75 4.20
N GLU A 185 3.12 12.49 3.27
CA GLU A 185 3.43 12.03 1.90
C GLU A 185 4.81 11.37 1.84
N ASP A 186 5.63 11.51 2.88
CA ASP A 186 7.01 11.00 2.94
C ASP A 186 6.96 9.49 3.28
N VAL A 187 6.34 8.70 2.40
CA VAL A 187 6.16 7.25 2.55
C VAL A 187 7.35 6.53 1.93
N SER A 188 8.01 5.64 2.68
CA SER A 188 9.16 4.85 2.22
C SER A 188 8.78 3.46 1.73
N TRP A 189 7.60 2.95 2.10
CA TRP A 189 7.13 1.64 1.66
C TRP A 189 5.61 1.58 1.65
N LEU A 190 5.05 0.81 0.72
CA LEU A 190 3.62 0.56 0.62
C LEU A 190 3.30 -0.92 0.35
N THR A 191 2.33 -1.44 1.08
CA THR A 191 1.76 -2.78 0.88
C THR A 191 0.24 -2.69 0.73
N ILE A 192 -0.34 -3.48 -0.18
CA ILE A 192 -1.79 -3.57 -0.39
C ILE A 192 -2.24 -5.01 -0.12
N VAL A 193 -3.20 -5.17 0.79
CA VAL A 193 -3.83 -6.46 1.09
C VAL A 193 -5.23 -6.48 0.52
N MET A 194 -5.56 -7.54 -0.21
CA MET A 194 -6.84 -7.74 -0.87
C MET A 194 -7.48 -9.02 -0.34
N THR A 195 -8.66 -8.91 0.29
CA THR A 195 -9.41 -10.06 0.77
C THR A 195 -10.72 -10.20 0.00
N PRO A 196 -10.94 -11.29 -0.75
CA PRO A 196 -12.20 -11.51 -1.47
C PRO A 196 -13.42 -11.50 -0.53
N VAL A 197 -14.50 -10.85 -0.96
CA VAL A 197 -15.78 -10.80 -0.21
C VAL A 197 -16.53 -12.14 -0.28
N ALA A 198 -16.34 -12.90 -1.37
CA ALA A 198 -16.99 -14.19 -1.59
C ALA A 198 -15.95 -15.32 -1.63
N GLY A 199 -15.67 -15.96 -0.49
CA GLY A 199 -14.83 -17.16 -0.42
C GLY A 199 -14.25 -17.41 0.98
N GLU A 200 -13.98 -18.67 1.32
CA GLU A 200 -13.15 -19.08 2.48
C GLU A 200 -11.65 -19.00 2.14
N GLY A 201 -11.23 -17.95 1.42
CA GLY A 201 -9.85 -17.77 0.97
C GLY A 201 -9.04 -16.93 1.96
N GLN A 202 -7.77 -17.28 2.16
CA GLN A 202 -6.80 -16.33 2.72
C GLN A 202 -6.64 -15.17 1.73
N GLY A 203 -6.68 -13.93 2.22
CA GLY A 203 -6.52 -12.75 1.37
C GLY A 203 -5.19 -12.80 0.61
N GLU A 204 -5.21 -12.37 -0.65
CA GLU A 204 -3.99 -12.18 -1.43
C GLU A 204 -3.28 -10.91 -0.95
N ILE A 205 -1.98 -11.04 -0.67
CA ILE A 205 -1.14 -9.93 -0.24
C ILE A 205 -0.28 -9.55 -1.43
N TYR A 206 -0.44 -8.33 -1.91
CA TYR A 206 0.46 -7.73 -2.89
C TYR A 206 1.39 -6.78 -2.15
N SER A 207 2.68 -7.08 -2.15
CA SER A 207 3.72 -6.14 -1.72
C SER A 207 4.11 -5.31 -2.93
N VAL A 208 3.87 -4.00 -2.87
CA VAL A 208 3.74 -3.21 -4.10
C VAL A 208 4.96 -2.33 -4.38
N ALA A 209 5.67 -1.78 -3.38
CA ALA A 209 6.86 -0.98 -3.69
C ALA A 209 7.84 -0.75 -2.54
N ASP A 210 9.14 -0.92 -2.88
CA ASP A 210 10.28 -0.24 -2.26
C ASP A 210 10.34 1.21 -2.74
N MET A 211 10.11 2.15 -1.84
CA MET A 211 10.20 3.57 -2.14
C MET A 211 11.42 4.15 -1.40
N GLU A 212 12.62 3.76 -1.85
CA GLU A 212 13.88 4.28 -1.28
C GLU A 212 13.87 5.82 -1.31
N MET A 213 13.90 6.43 -0.12
CA MET A 213 14.03 7.88 0.05
C MET A 213 15.52 8.26 0.12
N ALA A 214 15.93 9.30 -0.64
CA ALA A 214 17.30 9.83 -0.68
C ALA A 214 17.65 10.84 0.42
#